data_AF-Q2SAH4-F1
#
_entry.id   AF-Q2SAH4-F1
#
_cell.length_a   1.000
_cell.length_b   1.000
_cell.length_c   1.000
_cell.angle_alpha   90.00
_cell.angle_beta   90.00
_cell.angle_gamma   90.00
#
_symmetry.space_group_name_H-M   'P 1'
#
loop_
_entity.id
_entity.type
_entity.pdbx_description
1 polymer ?
#
loop_
_entity_poly.entity_id
_entity_poly.type
_entity_poly.pdbx_seq_one_letter_code
_entity_poly.pdbx_strand_id
1 'polypeptide(L)'
;MKVAVFMPAIENKLPPQKRYDLTPLMTGAPLTWDAEDGIESVNVVMLKLKDLAGYGRIQVESPAQSVLGLHEYSREYFGGHCPLASGAFIPTQAKIIIRFHPDKQGSRSNTLPINITLPNGCDLLTRTSKEKLVGEKYLKRWGLLNDIHG
;
A
#
# COMPACT_ATOMS: atom_id res chain seq x y z
N MET A 1 -45.45 33.96 -24.48
CA MET A 1 -45.09 33.21 -23.25
C MET A 1 -44.19 32.04 -23.66
N LYS A 2 -42.90 32.05 -23.29
CA LYS A 2 -41.98 30.90 -23.43
C LYS A 2 -41.77 30.33 -22.04
N VAL A 3 -42.12 29.06 -21.86
CA VAL A 3 -41.87 28.33 -20.62
C VAL A 3 -40.40 27.91 -20.62
N ALA A 4 -39.61 28.42 -19.68
CA ALA A 4 -38.24 27.97 -19.49
C ALA A 4 -38.25 26.62 -18.76
N VAL A 5 -37.75 25.59 -19.42
CA VAL A 5 -37.53 24.27 -18.81
C VAL A 5 -36.34 24.40 -17.87
N PHE A 6 -36.57 24.21 -16.57
CA PHE A 6 -35.52 24.17 -15.56
C PHE A 6 -34.89 22.76 -15.60
N MET A 7 -33.70 22.65 -16.18
CA MET A 7 -32.87 21.46 -16.04
C MET A 7 -32.07 21.60 -14.74
N PRO A 8 -32.17 20.69 -13.76
CA PRO A 8 -31.32 20.75 -12.58
C PRO A 8 -29.86 20.52 -12.99
N ALA A 9 -28.97 21.37 -12.47
CA ALA A 9 -27.53 21.22 -12.63
C ALA A 9 -27.11 19.87 -12.04
N ILE A 10 -26.52 19.01 -12.87
CA ILE A 10 -25.90 17.77 -12.41
C ILE A 10 -24.64 18.21 -11.66
N GLU A 11 -24.69 18.17 -10.34
CA GLU A 11 -23.55 18.44 -9.48
C GLU A 11 -22.48 17.37 -9.77
N ASN A 12 -21.51 17.70 -10.63
CA ASN A 12 -20.35 16.85 -10.91
C ASN A 12 -19.48 16.79 -9.66
N LYS A 13 -19.87 15.99 -8.66
CA LYS A 13 -18.95 15.60 -7.59
C LYS A 13 -17.83 14.80 -8.24
N LEU A 14 -16.65 15.42 -8.35
CA LEU A 14 -15.42 14.72 -8.70
C LEU A 14 -15.28 13.52 -7.77
N PRO A 15 -14.95 12.33 -8.29
CA PRO A 15 -14.75 11.18 -7.44
C PRO A 15 -13.67 11.50 -6.40
N PRO A 16 -13.82 11.03 -5.14
CA PRO A 16 -12.85 11.28 -4.10
C PRO A 16 -11.46 10.86 -4.58
N GLN A 17 -10.51 11.81 -4.54
CA GLN A 17 -9.14 11.53 -4.97
C GLN A 17 -8.46 10.70 -3.89
N LYS A 18 -8.07 9.48 -4.24
CA LYS A 18 -7.25 8.62 -3.40
C LYS A 18 -5.86 9.21 -3.30
N ARG A 19 -5.41 9.51 -2.07
CA ARG A 19 -4.03 9.96 -1.81
C ARG A 19 -3.28 8.86 -1.06
N TYR A 20 -2.26 8.31 -1.69
CA TYR A 20 -1.41 7.31 -1.05
C TYR A 20 -0.27 7.98 -0.26
N ASP A 21 0.10 7.36 0.85
CA ASP A 21 1.29 7.72 1.64
C ASP A 21 2.07 6.44 1.95
N LEU A 22 3.38 6.43 1.70
CA LEU A 22 4.24 5.27 1.97
C LEU A 22 5.15 5.49 3.17
N THR A 23 5.13 6.68 3.78
CA THR A 23 5.96 7.04 4.93
C THR A 23 5.79 6.09 6.11
N PRO A 24 4.57 5.60 6.45
CA PRO A 24 4.41 4.64 7.55
C PRO A 24 5.27 3.38 7.40
N LEU A 25 5.52 2.95 6.15
CA LEU A 25 6.32 1.76 5.83
C LEU A 25 7.82 1.95 6.07
N MET A 26 8.30 3.15 6.43
CA MET A 26 9.72 3.36 6.73
C MET A 26 10.08 2.93 8.16
N THR A 27 9.10 2.93 9.07
CA THR A 27 9.35 2.78 10.53
C THR A 27 9.54 1.34 11.00
N GLY A 28 9.19 0.36 10.17
CA GLY A 28 9.21 -1.05 10.55
C GLY A 28 8.13 -1.45 11.54
N ALA A 29 7.17 -0.57 11.82
CA ALA A 29 5.98 -0.94 12.58
C ALA A 29 5.21 -2.05 11.83
N PRO A 30 4.74 -3.10 12.54
CA PRO A 30 4.01 -4.18 11.90
C PRO A 30 2.68 -3.66 11.34
N LEU A 31 2.35 -4.11 10.12
CA LEU A 31 1.05 -3.87 9.52
C LEU A 31 0.03 -4.80 10.18
N THR A 32 -0.79 -4.29 11.10
CA THR A 32 -1.72 -5.10 11.90
C THR A 32 -2.96 -5.54 11.12
N TRP A 33 -3.51 -6.72 11.43
CA TRP A 33 -4.77 -7.22 10.88
C TRP A 33 -5.66 -7.90 11.93
N ASP A 34 -6.94 -8.06 11.60
CA ASP A 34 -7.92 -8.78 12.41
C ASP A 34 -7.92 -10.27 12.02
N ALA A 35 -7.87 -11.18 13.00
CA ALA A 35 -7.81 -12.63 12.74
C ALA A 35 -9.04 -13.16 11.98
N GLU A 36 -10.20 -12.53 12.16
CA GLU A 36 -11.46 -12.91 11.52
C GLU A 36 -11.45 -12.70 9.99
N ASP A 37 -10.57 -11.84 9.48
CA ASP A 37 -10.46 -11.56 8.04
C ASP A 37 -9.66 -12.64 7.28
N GLY A 38 -9.22 -13.70 7.97
CA GLY A 38 -8.54 -14.85 7.37
C GLY A 38 -7.15 -14.52 6.83
N ILE A 39 -6.54 -13.41 7.25
CA ILE A 39 -5.16 -13.05 6.90
C ILE A 39 -4.20 -13.85 7.79
N GLU A 40 -3.30 -14.59 7.14
CA GLU A 40 -2.23 -15.34 7.78
C GLU A 40 -1.01 -14.45 8.04
N SER A 41 -0.63 -13.62 7.06
CA SER A 41 0.52 -12.71 7.20
C SER A 41 0.46 -11.52 6.26
N VAL A 42 1.11 -10.43 6.67
CA VAL A 42 1.31 -9.21 5.87
C VAL A 42 2.79 -8.86 5.90
N ASN A 43 3.42 -8.80 4.73
CA ASN A 43 4.85 -8.53 4.61
C ASN A 43 5.12 -7.42 3.60
N VAL A 44 5.83 -6.38 4.02
CA VAL A 44 6.48 -5.44 3.08
C VAL A 44 7.71 -6.16 2.54
N VAL A 45 7.78 -6.35 1.22
CA VAL A 45 8.88 -7.12 0.60
C VAL A 45 9.79 -6.26 -0.27
N MET A 46 9.34 -5.07 -0.68
CA MET A 46 10.16 -4.14 -1.45
C MET A 46 9.75 -2.70 -1.18
N LEU A 47 10.74 -1.81 -1.07
CA LEU A 47 10.59 -0.37 -1.10
C LEU A 47 11.56 0.24 -2.13
N LYS A 48 11.03 1.10 -3.01
CA LYS A 48 11.86 2.03 -3.80
C LYS A 48 11.88 3.38 -3.12
N LEU A 49 13.06 3.93 -3.03
CA LEU A 49 13.40 5.13 -2.30
C LEU A 49 13.98 6.15 -3.26
N LYS A 50 13.64 7.42 -3.05
CA LYS A 50 14.26 8.55 -3.72
C LYS A 50 15.09 9.34 -2.70
N ASP A 51 16.28 9.71 -3.11
CA ASP A 51 17.16 10.62 -2.37
C ASP A 51 16.51 12.01 -2.23
N LEU A 52 16.51 12.54 -1.02
CA LEU A 52 16.03 13.90 -0.75
C LEU A 52 17.00 14.98 -1.23
N ALA A 53 18.31 14.72 -1.19
CA ALA A 53 19.35 15.67 -1.54
C ALA A 53 19.70 15.68 -3.05
N GLY A 54 19.19 14.71 -3.81
CA GLY A 54 19.56 14.53 -5.21
C GLY A 54 18.53 13.80 -6.07
N TYR A 55 19.02 13.22 -7.17
CA TYR A 55 18.21 12.43 -8.10
C TYR A 55 18.42 10.91 -7.93
N GLY A 56 19.17 10.52 -6.91
CA GLY A 56 19.46 9.12 -6.59
C GLY A 56 18.21 8.31 -6.29
N ARG A 57 18.24 7.03 -6.64
CA ARG A 57 17.18 6.07 -6.33
C ARG A 57 17.80 4.77 -5.82
N ILE A 58 17.19 4.20 -4.80
CA ILE A 58 17.58 2.92 -4.22
C ILE A 58 16.35 2.02 -4.18
N GLN A 59 16.54 0.72 -4.40
CA GLN A 59 15.53 -0.28 -4.12
C GLN A 59 16.07 -1.21 -3.04
N VAL A 60 15.29 -1.41 -1.99
CA VAL A 60 15.54 -2.45 -0.99
C VAL A 60 14.47 -3.52 -1.18
N GLU A 61 14.89 -4.75 -1.36
CA GLU A 61 14.01 -5.90 -1.54
C GLU A 61 14.51 -7.06 -0.70
N SER A 62 13.60 -7.67 0.07
CA SER A 62 13.88 -8.88 0.82
C SER A 62 13.44 -10.10 0.00
N PRO A 63 14.21 -11.20 -0.02
CA PRO A 63 13.79 -12.43 -0.68
C PRO A 63 12.42 -12.91 -0.19
N ALA A 64 11.61 -13.48 -1.09
CA ALA A 64 10.25 -13.95 -0.75
C ALA A 64 10.22 -15.08 0.29
N GLN A 65 11.35 -15.77 0.51
CA GLN A 65 11.55 -16.84 1.50
C GLN A 65 12.43 -16.39 2.67
N SER A 66 12.74 -15.10 2.78
CA SER A 66 13.51 -14.57 3.89
C SER A 66 12.76 -14.81 5.21
N VAL A 67 13.49 -15.27 6.23
CA VAL A 67 12.99 -15.34 7.61
C VAL A 67 12.89 -13.94 8.21
N LEU A 68 13.76 -13.02 7.77
CA LEU A 68 13.79 -11.63 8.19
C LEU A 68 12.78 -10.79 7.38
N GLY A 69 12.08 -9.89 8.06
CA GLY A 69 11.30 -8.85 7.40
C GLY A 69 12.19 -7.82 6.70
N LEU A 70 11.65 -7.04 5.75
CA LEU A 70 12.42 -6.06 4.96
C LEU A 70 13.27 -5.11 5.81
N HIS A 71 12.76 -4.66 6.96
CA HIS A 71 13.47 -3.75 7.86
C HIS A 71 14.65 -4.40 8.57
N GLU A 72 14.47 -5.63 9.05
CA GLU A 72 15.55 -6.41 9.66
C GLU A 72 16.60 -6.75 8.62
N TYR A 73 16.17 -7.22 7.44
CA TYR A 73 17.04 -7.45 6.29
C TYR A 73 17.85 -6.19 5.95
N SER A 74 17.21 -5.02 5.85
CA SER A 74 17.91 -3.77 5.53
C SER A 74 18.90 -3.37 6.63
N ARG A 75 18.57 -3.55 7.92
CA ARG A 75 19.50 -3.25 9.02
C ARG A 75 20.70 -4.19 9.05
N GLU A 76 20.48 -5.49 8.81
CA GLU A 76 21.54 -6.50 8.81
C GLU A 76 22.64 -6.16 7.79
N TYR A 77 22.25 -5.80 6.55
CA TYR A 77 23.21 -5.58 5.47
C TYR A 77 23.78 -4.16 5.39
N PHE A 78 23.03 -3.13 5.83
CA PHE A 78 23.46 -1.73 5.73
C PHE A 78 23.89 -1.12 7.07
N GLY A 79 23.63 -1.79 8.20
CA GLY A 79 23.97 -1.31 9.54
C GLY A 79 23.45 0.10 9.80
N GLY A 80 24.33 0.97 10.31
CA GLY A 80 24.02 2.39 10.56
C GLY A 80 23.71 3.23 9.32
N HIS A 81 23.95 2.70 8.11
CA HIS A 81 23.64 3.37 6.84
C HIS A 81 22.36 2.86 6.20
N CYS A 82 21.50 2.18 6.97
CA CYS A 82 20.21 1.67 6.51
C CYS A 82 19.36 2.78 5.84
N PRO A 83 19.03 2.65 4.53
CA PRO A 83 18.26 3.67 3.81
C PRO A 83 16.87 3.92 4.40
N LEU A 84 16.30 2.92 5.09
CA LEU A 84 14.99 3.02 5.74
C LEU A 84 15.02 3.82 7.04
N ALA A 85 16.20 3.97 7.66
CA ALA A 85 16.39 4.62 8.96
C ALA A 85 17.19 5.94 8.89
N SER A 86 17.86 6.22 7.78
CA SER A 86 18.78 7.38 7.67
C SER A 86 18.09 8.74 7.59
N GLY A 87 16.79 8.78 7.27
CA GLY A 87 16.05 10.02 7.02
C GLY A 87 16.45 10.75 5.71
N ALA A 88 17.44 10.25 4.97
CA ALA A 88 17.91 10.84 3.71
C ALA A 88 17.03 10.48 2.50
N PHE A 89 16.09 9.55 2.68
CA PHE A 89 15.28 9.00 1.60
C PHE A 89 13.79 9.07 1.90
N ILE A 90 13.00 9.20 0.83
CA ILE A 90 11.54 9.06 0.87
C ILE A 90 11.08 7.88 0.02
N PRO A 91 10.07 7.12 0.46
CA PRO A 91 9.52 6.03 -0.32
C PRO A 91 8.71 6.55 -1.51
N THR A 92 8.87 5.90 -2.66
CA THR A 92 8.15 6.22 -3.91
C THR A 92 7.36 5.05 -4.45
N GLN A 93 7.75 3.82 -4.10
CA GLN A 93 7.03 2.62 -4.44
C GLN A 93 7.16 1.59 -3.31
N ALA A 94 6.10 0.83 -3.06
CA ALA A 94 6.10 -0.29 -2.13
C ALA A 94 5.45 -1.53 -2.76
N LYS A 95 5.94 -2.71 -2.37
CA LYS A 95 5.28 -4.00 -2.61
C LYS A 95 4.99 -4.68 -1.29
N ILE A 96 3.72 -5.00 -1.08
CA ILE A 96 3.21 -5.70 0.10
C ILE A 96 2.66 -7.05 -0.36
N ILE A 97 2.99 -8.11 0.35
CA ILE A 97 2.47 -9.45 0.13
C ILE A 97 1.57 -9.82 1.29
N ILE A 98 0.30 -10.08 1.01
CA ILE A 98 -0.68 -10.53 1.99
C ILE A 98 -0.98 -11.99 1.71
N ARG A 99 -0.76 -12.87 2.69
CA ARG A 99 -1.18 -14.27 2.62
C ARG A 99 -2.44 -14.47 3.44
N PHE A 100 -3.39 -15.20 2.89
CA PHE A 100 -4.64 -15.59 3.52
C PHE A 100 -4.57 -17.08 3.88
N HIS A 101 -5.32 -17.49 4.89
CA HIS A 101 -5.56 -18.89 5.13
C HIS A 101 -6.26 -19.54 3.92
N PRO A 102 -6.00 -20.83 3.66
CA PRO A 102 -6.63 -21.54 2.55
C PRO A 102 -8.14 -21.61 2.71
N ASP A 103 -8.85 -21.16 1.69
CA ASP A 103 -10.31 -21.32 1.60
C ASP A 103 -10.65 -22.80 1.32
N LYS A 104 -11.74 -23.31 1.92
CA LYS A 104 -12.20 -24.70 1.78
C LYS A 104 -12.44 -25.17 0.33
N GLN A 105 -12.48 -24.26 -0.65
CA GLN A 105 -12.72 -24.54 -2.07
C GLN A 105 -11.45 -24.53 -2.96
N GLY A 106 -10.25 -24.41 -2.40
CA GLY A 106 -9.00 -24.88 -3.03
C GLY A 106 -8.52 -24.25 -4.35
N SER A 107 -9.15 -23.21 -4.89
CA SER A 107 -8.89 -22.80 -6.30
C SER A 107 -8.23 -21.44 -6.53
N ARG A 108 -8.00 -20.58 -5.53
CA ARG A 108 -7.39 -19.25 -5.77
C ARG A 108 -6.10 -19.09 -4.97
N SER A 109 -5.08 -18.49 -5.60
CA SER A 109 -3.88 -18.01 -4.92
C SER A 109 -4.28 -17.34 -3.61
N ASN A 110 -3.88 -17.93 -2.49
CA ASN A 110 -4.08 -17.37 -1.16
C ASN A 110 -3.16 -16.17 -0.90
N THR A 111 -2.35 -15.78 -1.89
CA THR A 111 -1.46 -14.64 -1.81
C THR A 111 -1.99 -13.51 -2.68
N LEU A 112 -2.09 -12.32 -2.10
CA LEU A 112 -2.44 -11.07 -2.76
C LEU A 112 -1.23 -10.14 -2.71
N PRO A 113 -0.49 -9.99 -3.82
CA PRO A 113 0.50 -8.93 -3.96
C PRO A 113 -0.21 -7.59 -4.19
N ILE A 114 0.34 -6.53 -3.59
CA ILE A 114 -0.12 -5.15 -3.75
C ILE A 114 1.08 -4.29 -4.06
N ASN A 115 1.01 -3.55 -5.15
CA ASN A 115 1.99 -2.56 -5.54
C ASN A 115 1.37 -1.17 -5.43
N ILE A 116 1.99 -0.29 -4.63
CA ILE A 116 1.61 1.11 -4.49
C ILE A 116 2.76 1.95 -5.03
N THR A 117 2.46 2.85 -5.97
CA THR A 117 3.42 3.77 -6.59
C THR A 117 2.92 5.19 -6.44
N LEU A 118 3.69 6.05 -5.78
CA LEU A 118 3.31 7.45 -5.64
C LEU A 118 3.38 8.20 -6.98
N PRO A 119 2.51 9.21 -7.19
CA PRO A 119 1.54 9.74 -6.22
C PRO A 119 0.22 8.95 -6.10
N ASN A 120 -0.25 8.32 -7.18
CA ASN A 120 -1.66 7.86 -7.27
C ASN A 120 -1.84 6.39 -7.71
N GLY A 121 -0.76 5.63 -7.88
CA GLY A 121 -0.80 4.27 -8.38
C GLY A 121 -1.06 3.24 -7.29
N CYS A 122 -2.07 2.38 -7.48
CA CYS A 122 -2.23 1.13 -6.75
C CYS A 122 -2.85 0.09 -7.70
N ASP A 123 -2.31 -1.13 -7.70
CA ASP A 123 -2.78 -2.22 -8.57
C ASP A 123 -3.96 -3.02 -8.01
N LEU A 124 -4.50 -2.65 -6.84
CA LEU A 124 -5.72 -3.23 -6.31
C LEU A 124 -6.92 -2.89 -7.21
N LEU A 125 -7.41 -3.89 -7.93
CA LEU A 125 -8.54 -3.75 -8.87
C LEU A 125 -9.91 -3.86 -8.19
N THR A 126 -9.99 -4.19 -6.90
CA THR A 126 -11.24 -4.36 -6.13
C THR A 126 -12.24 -5.36 -6.73
N ARG A 127 -11.76 -6.36 -7.47
CA ARG A 127 -12.59 -7.37 -8.17
C ARG A 127 -13.00 -8.52 -7.26
N THR A 128 -12.24 -8.75 -6.20
CA THR A 128 -12.45 -9.82 -5.22
C THR A 128 -12.74 -9.26 -3.84
N SER A 129 -13.39 -10.06 -2.98
CA SER A 129 -13.62 -9.70 -1.58
C SER A 129 -12.31 -9.41 -0.83
N LYS A 130 -11.23 -10.17 -1.12
CA LYS A 130 -9.89 -9.95 -0.55
C LYS A 130 -9.29 -8.60 -0.96
N GLU A 131 -9.38 -8.25 -2.24
CA GLU A 131 -8.91 -6.93 -2.73
C GLU A 131 -9.72 -5.77 -2.15
N LYS A 132 -11.06 -5.91 -2.06
CA LYS A 132 -11.93 -4.90 -1.45
C LYS A 132 -11.61 -4.70 0.02
N LEU A 133 -11.53 -5.81 0.77
CA LEU A 133 -11.15 -5.81 2.18
C LEU A 133 -9.86 -5.03 2.39
N VAL A 134 -8.80 -5.35 1.63
CA VAL A 134 -7.51 -4.67 1.81
C VAL A 134 -7.59 -3.20 1.39
N GLY A 135 -8.17 -2.90 0.24
CA GLY A 135 -8.26 -1.54 -0.27
C GLY A 135 -9.11 -0.61 0.60
N GLU A 136 -10.19 -1.11 1.20
CA GLU A 136 -11.15 -0.31 1.95
C GLU A 136 -10.84 -0.23 3.45
N LYS A 137 -10.36 -1.33 4.05
CA LYS A 137 -10.08 -1.43 5.49
C LYS A 137 -8.60 -1.20 5.79
N TYR A 138 -7.74 -2.00 5.19
CA TYR A 138 -6.36 -2.12 5.65
C TYR A 138 -5.43 -1.02 5.15
N LEU A 139 -5.55 -0.59 3.89
CA LEU A 139 -4.75 0.54 3.40
C LEU A 139 -5.01 1.81 4.23
N LYS A 140 -6.26 2.03 4.65
CA LYS A 140 -6.60 3.16 5.53
C LYS A 140 -6.07 2.95 6.95
N ARG A 141 -6.28 1.76 7.54
CA ARG A 141 -5.77 1.44 8.89
C ARG A 141 -4.26 1.60 8.99
N TRP A 142 -3.52 1.24 7.94
CA TRP A 142 -2.07 1.36 7.89
C TRP A 142 -1.58 2.77 7.54
N GLY A 143 -2.50 3.73 7.35
CA GLY A 143 -2.17 5.10 6.95
C GLY A 143 -1.67 5.21 5.51
N LEU A 144 -1.83 4.17 4.69
CA LEU A 144 -1.34 4.13 3.31
C LEU A 144 -2.31 4.76 2.31
N LEU A 145 -3.58 4.93 2.69
CA LEU A 145 -4.62 5.54 1.87
C LEU A 145 -5.40 6.55 2.71
N ASN A 146 -5.41 7.79 2.25
CA ASN A 146 -6.24 8.87 2.78
C ASN A 146 -7.35 9.20 1.79
N ASP A 147 -8.60 9.22 2.26
CA ASP A 147 -9.73 9.73 1.50
C ASP A 147 -9.83 11.24 1.71
N ILE A 148 -9.52 12.01 0.67
CA ILE A 148 -9.81 13.44 0.67
C ILE A 148 -11.29 13.58 0.33
N HIS A 149 -12.10 13.89 1.34
CA HIS A 149 -13.44 14.41 1.11
C HIS A 149 -13.28 15.87 0.70
N GLY A 150 -13.46 16.14 -0.59
CA GLY A 150 -13.59 17.50 -1.12
C GLY A 150 -14.96 18.08 -0.84
#